data_AF-A0A955YS50-F1
#
_entry.id   AF-A0A955YS50-F1
#
_cell.length_a   1.000
_cell.length_b   1.000
_cell.length_c   1.000
_cell.angle_alpha   90.00
_cell.angle_beta   90.00
_cell.angle_gamma   90.00
#
_symmetry.space_group_name_H-M   'P 1'
#
loop_
_entity.id
_entity.type
_entity.pdbx_description
1 polymer ?
#
loop_
_entity_poly.entity_id
_entity_poly.type
_entity_poly.pdbx_seq_one_letter_code
_entity_poly.pdbx_strand_id
1 'polypeptide(L)'
;DYAASETRMMRYLVLPGDTVADIGANFGWYTTLFAQAVGPDGKVLAFEPATRTHAELREHVEMNDLDARVVRIKNGLGKEPGSFTLHSFPGQGHGLSSLSALGESEVETETIEVVTLDSVARERGVGRFDLLKVDVEGAEWDVFRGAGEVLSKHPLIAVEINEHTAAHFGYRPNDMLWWLGSIHGYNAFFAYRRDHFVELTSPDDARHAEMIICARKEVHGDRIAQWPRVKPSQPAPGAQPSGFSHVRRERCPVCDSTEFASSMRLFDDRYGMPDEFDVAECYACGAHFLREYVPESEMGALYGKYYGTTPPPSERGSLAQRIRHRVRGTALWDQVMGGVDLGVHAEPGERVLDVGCGFGTNAGIVESRGASWFGVDVNPEVCAYLQGNGRDAFCGTLDQFTQKRSRDKFDLVLLSQVLEHAPDPIALLRSAAKCLEEGGRIVLSCPNVESRYRRDRGADWLHWHVPYHVVQFSPEALAVAAHRSGLRVDWCKTQTPPSWFLAQRDMERPERGERNASFGTPFRPLAWLSLSPFLRAGDVLVKDGGDALVACLRKG
;
A
#
# COMPACT_ATOMS: atom_id res chain seq x y z
N ASP A 1 5.37 -3.08 -11.46
CA ASP A 1 4.29 -2.13 -11.77
C ASP A 1 4.51 -0.80 -11.10
N TYR A 2 5.27 0.04 -11.77
CA TYR A 2 5.42 1.47 -11.46
C TYR A 2 4.22 2.28 -12.01
N ALA A 3 3.54 1.78 -13.06
CA ALA A 3 2.47 2.49 -13.78
C ALA A 3 1.04 2.34 -13.22
N ALA A 4 0.75 1.44 -12.27
CA ALA A 4 -0.63 1.14 -11.88
C ALA A 4 -1.27 2.24 -11.00
N SER A 5 -0.49 2.84 -10.11
CA SER A 5 -0.92 3.89 -9.19
C SER A 5 -1.11 5.21 -9.95
N GLU A 6 -0.14 5.60 -10.78
CA GLU A 6 -0.22 6.79 -11.64
C GLU A 6 -1.36 6.73 -12.64
N THR A 7 -1.55 5.58 -13.31
CA THR A 7 -2.70 5.36 -14.19
C THR A 7 -4.03 5.54 -13.44
N ARG A 8 -4.12 5.07 -12.20
CA ARG A 8 -5.34 5.21 -11.41
C ARG A 8 -5.60 6.67 -11.01
N MET A 9 -4.56 7.38 -10.59
CA MET A 9 -4.60 8.81 -10.32
C MET A 9 -5.04 9.61 -11.55
N MET A 10 -4.38 9.41 -12.68
CA MET A 10 -4.65 10.15 -13.92
C MET A 10 -6.10 9.96 -14.37
N ARG A 11 -6.61 8.73 -14.31
CA ARG A 11 -8.03 8.44 -14.58
C ARG A 11 -8.97 9.19 -13.65
N TYR A 12 -8.57 9.35 -12.39
CA TYR A 12 -9.41 9.95 -11.36
C TYR A 12 -9.51 11.47 -11.47
N LEU A 13 -8.45 12.13 -11.90
CA LEU A 13 -8.43 13.59 -12.08
C LEU A 13 -9.36 14.05 -13.22
N VAL A 14 -9.79 13.13 -14.08
CA VAL A 14 -10.66 13.39 -15.23
C VAL A 14 -12.12 13.08 -14.89
N LEU A 15 -12.98 14.07 -15.09
CA LEU A 15 -14.42 13.95 -14.92
C LEU A 15 -15.13 13.79 -16.28
N PRO A 16 -16.34 13.18 -16.31
CA PRO A 16 -17.15 13.15 -17.51
C PRO A 16 -17.43 14.57 -18.06
N GLY A 17 -17.28 14.76 -19.37
CA GLY A 17 -17.44 16.04 -20.06
C GLY A 17 -16.19 16.93 -20.08
N ASP A 18 -15.10 16.54 -19.40
CA ASP A 18 -13.85 17.31 -19.41
C ASP A 18 -13.23 17.42 -20.82
N THR A 19 -12.56 18.53 -21.07
CA THR A 19 -11.62 18.72 -22.19
C THR A 19 -10.19 18.61 -21.67
N VAL A 20 -9.46 17.58 -22.09
CA VAL A 20 -8.11 17.25 -21.60
C VAL A 20 -7.06 17.52 -22.69
N ALA A 21 -5.93 18.11 -22.32
CA ALA A 21 -4.72 18.12 -23.15
C ALA A 21 -3.74 17.08 -22.62
N ASP A 22 -3.39 16.10 -23.45
CA ASP A 22 -2.34 15.11 -23.18
C ASP A 22 -1.08 15.55 -23.95
N ILE A 23 -0.18 16.26 -23.25
CA ILE A 23 1.02 16.88 -23.82
C ILE A 23 2.22 15.95 -23.58
N GLY A 24 2.82 15.48 -24.68
CA GLY A 24 3.74 14.34 -24.69
C GLY A 24 2.96 13.03 -24.55
N ALA A 25 2.05 12.80 -25.48
CA ALA A 25 1.13 11.66 -25.46
C ALA A 25 1.85 10.32 -25.72
N ASN A 26 3.08 10.34 -26.26
CA ASN A 26 3.88 9.16 -26.60
C ASN A 26 3.03 8.17 -27.42
N PHE A 27 3.04 6.88 -27.09
CA PHE A 27 2.22 5.87 -27.75
C PHE A 27 0.73 5.89 -27.32
N GLY A 28 0.28 6.83 -26.48
CA GLY A 28 -1.15 7.04 -26.21
C GLY A 28 -1.77 6.26 -25.03
N TRP A 29 -0.94 5.78 -24.09
CA TRP A 29 -1.44 5.14 -22.86
C TRP A 29 -2.43 6.03 -22.10
N TYR A 30 -2.02 7.23 -21.73
CA TYR A 30 -2.88 8.18 -21.01
C TYR A 30 -3.98 8.74 -21.91
N THR A 31 -3.72 8.96 -23.20
CA THR A 31 -4.74 9.42 -24.15
C THR A 31 -5.96 8.51 -24.15
N THR A 32 -5.75 7.19 -24.27
CA THR A 32 -6.86 6.22 -24.29
C THR A 32 -7.60 6.18 -22.96
N LEU A 33 -6.88 6.25 -21.84
CA LEU A 33 -7.43 6.33 -20.50
C LEU A 33 -8.32 7.58 -20.30
N PHE A 34 -7.83 8.74 -20.70
CA PHE A 34 -8.56 10.00 -20.61
C PHE A 34 -9.80 9.97 -21.49
N ALA A 35 -9.70 9.47 -22.73
CA ALA A 35 -10.82 9.41 -23.65
C ALA A 35 -11.96 8.49 -23.14
N GLN A 36 -11.63 7.44 -22.38
CA GLN A 36 -12.60 6.62 -21.68
C GLN A 36 -13.24 7.37 -20.49
N ALA A 37 -12.44 8.11 -19.72
CA ALA A 37 -12.90 8.83 -18.52
C ALA A 37 -13.79 10.05 -18.84
N VAL A 38 -13.44 10.84 -19.86
CA VAL A 38 -14.21 12.03 -20.26
C VAL A 38 -15.59 11.68 -20.82
N GLY A 39 -15.83 10.43 -21.25
CA GLY A 39 -17.11 10.01 -21.80
C GLY A 39 -17.44 10.65 -23.16
N PRO A 40 -18.68 10.48 -23.67
CA PRO A 40 -19.04 10.89 -25.03
C PRO A 40 -19.11 12.41 -25.24
N ASP A 41 -19.33 13.19 -24.18
CA ASP A 41 -19.47 14.65 -24.24
C ASP A 41 -18.14 15.39 -24.02
N GLY A 42 -17.09 14.66 -23.65
CA GLY A 42 -15.76 15.22 -23.42
C GLY A 42 -14.79 14.96 -24.56
N LYS A 43 -13.59 15.53 -24.46
CA LYS A 43 -12.63 15.56 -25.57
C LYS A 43 -11.18 15.48 -25.07
N VAL A 44 -10.33 14.79 -25.81
CA VAL A 44 -8.89 14.73 -25.55
C VAL A 44 -8.12 15.27 -26.75
N LEU A 45 -7.21 16.21 -26.52
CA LEU A 45 -6.23 16.67 -27.51
C LEU A 45 -4.88 16.06 -27.14
N ALA A 46 -4.40 15.12 -27.95
CA ALA A 46 -3.15 14.39 -27.72
C ALA A 46 -2.04 14.95 -28.61
N PHE A 47 -0.96 15.42 -27.99
CA PHE A 47 0.18 16.05 -28.66
C PHE A 47 1.37 15.10 -28.60
N GLU A 48 1.78 14.59 -29.75
CA GLU A 48 2.97 13.74 -29.88
C GLU A 48 3.73 14.11 -31.15
N PRO A 49 4.92 14.74 -31.05
CA PRO A 49 5.64 15.22 -32.22
C PRO A 49 6.39 14.12 -32.99
N ALA A 50 6.88 13.07 -32.33
CA ALA A 50 7.75 12.10 -32.98
C ALA A 50 6.94 11.23 -33.95
N THR A 51 7.47 11.01 -35.16
CA THR A 51 6.75 10.29 -36.22
C THR A 51 6.30 8.90 -35.77
N ARG A 52 7.19 8.17 -35.10
CA ARG A 52 6.94 6.79 -34.71
C ARG A 52 5.87 6.67 -33.63
N THR A 53 6.06 7.35 -32.50
CA THR A 53 5.15 7.31 -31.35
C THR A 53 3.79 7.91 -31.71
N HIS A 54 3.73 8.94 -32.55
CA HIS A 54 2.46 9.45 -33.07
C HIS A 54 1.71 8.42 -33.93
N ALA A 55 2.42 7.58 -34.69
CA ALA A 55 1.80 6.48 -35.44
C ALA A 55 1.24 5.40 -34.51
N GLU A 56 1.98 5.04 -33.45
CA GLU A 56 1.53 4.11 -32.41
C GLU A 56 0.30 4.65 -31.64
N LEU A 57 0.31 5.94 -31.27
CA LEU A 57 -0.83 6.65 -30.70
C LEU A 57 -2.08 6.55 -31.59
N ARG A 58 -1.91 6.73 -32.90
CA ARG A 58 -3.02 6.61 -33.86
C ARG A 58 -3.62 5.21 -33.83
N GLU A 59 -2.78 4.18 -33.90
CA GLU A 59 -3.23 2.78 -33.87
C GLU A 59 -3.97 2.46 -32.56
N HIS A 60 -3.46 2.90 -31.41
CA HIS A 60 -4.13 2.66 -30.13
C HIS A 60 -5.46 3.39 -30.00
N VAL A 61 -5.61 4.60 -30.54
CA VAL A 61 -6.90 5.31 -30.55
C VAL A 61 -7.91 4.58 -31.44
N GLU A 62 -7.49 4.12 -32.62
CA GLU A 62 -8.34 3.39 -33.57
C GLU A 62 -8.76 2.02 -33.00
N MET A 63 -7.84 1.27 -32.42
CA MET A 63 -8.11 -0.05 -31.80
C MET A 63 -9.11 0.01 -30.63
N ASN A 64 -9.30 1.19 -30.04
CA ASN A 64 -10.23 1.40 -28.91
C ASN A 64 -11.50 2.15 -29.32
N ASP A 65 -11.73 2.40 -30.62
CA ASP A 65 -12.88 3.14 -31.15
C ASP A 65 -13.03 4.56 -30.55
N LEU A 66 -11.90 5.27 -30.39
CA LEU A 66 -11.83 6.56 -29.69
C LEU A 66 -11.71 7.79 -30.62
N ASP A 67 -11.74 7.62 -31.94
CA ASP A 67 -11.58 8.70 -32.93
C ASP A 67 -12.56 9.87 -32.74
N ALA A 68 -13.78 9.59 -32.27
CA ALA A 68 -14.78 10.64 -32.03
C ALA A 68 -14.41 11.57 -30.86
N ARG A 69 -13.53 11.12 -29.95
CA ARG A 69 -13.18 11.82 -28.70
C ARG A 69 -11.75 12.36 -28.70
N VAL A 70 -10.85 11.76 -29.49
CA VAL A 70 -9.43 12.08 -29.50
C VAL A 70 -9.05 12.85 -30.76
N VAL A 71 -8.49 14.04 -30.57
CA VAL A 71 -7.80 14.79 -31.63
C VAL A 71 -6.30 14.57 -31.48
N ARG A 72 -5.71 13.85 -32.43
CA ARG A 72 -4.27 13.58 -32.50
C ARG A 72 -3.57 14.73 -33.21
N ILE A 73 -2.53 15.29 -32.60
CA ILE A 73 -1.81 16.47 -33.07
C ILE A 73 -0.31 16.14 -33.11
N LYS A 74 0.23 16.10 -34.33
CA LYS A 74 1.66 15.84 -34.57
C LYS A 74 2.50 17.12 -34.51
N ASN A 75 2.43 17.82 -33.38
CA ASN A 75 3.22 19.01 -33.11
C ASN A 75 3.79 18.95 -31.69
N GLY A 76 5.00 19.48 -31.53
CA GLY A 76 5.53 19.78 -30.21
C GLY A 76 4.88 21.05 -29.66
N LEU A 77 4.94 21.24 -28.35
CA LEU A 77 4.49 22.46 -27.71
C LEU A 77 5.67 23.20 -27.07
N GLY A 78 5.67 24.52 -27.17
CA GLY A 78 6.72 25.37 -26.63
C GLY A 78 6.31 26.83 -26.52
N LYS A 79 7.26 27.68 -26.13
CA LYS A 79 7.01 29.11 -25.87
C LYS A 79 6.72 29.93 -27.14
N GLU A 80 7.21 29.45 -28.28
CA GLU A 80 7.04 30.11 -29.59
C GLU A 80 7.01 29.06 -30.71
N PRO A 81 6.34 29.33 -31.84
CA PRO A 81 6.33 28.42 -32.97
C PRO A 81 7.69 28.35 -33.67
N GLY A 82 8.05 27.17 -34.19
CA GLY A 82 9.27 27.00 -34.97
C GLY A 82 9.59 25.54 -35.28
N SER A 83 10.67 25.33 -36.02
CA SER A 83 11.18 23.99 -36.36
C SER A 83 12.35 23.65 -35.44
N PHE A 84 12.27 22.52 -34.75
CA PHE A 84 13.23 22.11 -33.72
C PHE A 84 13.70 20.68 -33.96
N THR A 85 14.89 20.35 -33.45
CA THR A 85 15.41 18.98 -33.45
C THR A 85 14.92 18.27 -32.20
N LEU A 86 14.14 17.21 -32.40
CA LEU A 86 13.80 16.24 -31.38
C LEU A 86 14.89 15.16 -31.34
N HIS A 87 15.32 14.79 -30.14
CA HIS A 87 16.27 13.71 -29.88
C HIS A 87 15.51 12.54 -29.25
N SER A 88 15.59 11.36 -29.86
CA SER A 88 15.04 10.11 -29.32
C SER A 88 16.18 9.21 -28.82
N PHE A 89 15.92 8.43 -27.77
CA PHE A 89 16.95 7.65 -27.05
C PHE A 89 16.66 6.13 -27.14
N PRO A 90 17.12 5.44 -28.20
CA PRO A 90 16.90 4.01 -28.34
C PRO A 90 17.60 3.24 -27.21
N GLY A 91 16.82 2.54 -26.38
CA GLY A 91 17.34 1.68 -25.30
C GLY A 91 17.08 2.17 -23.87
N GLN A 92 16.62 3.40 -23.67
CA GLN A 92 16.29 3.93 -22.32
C GLN A 92 14.80 3.79 -21.93
N GLY A 93 13.96 3.22 -22.81
CA GLY A 93 12.53 3.03 -22.56
C GLY A 93 11.70 3.24 -23.83
N HIS A 94 10.42 2.90 -23.79
CA HIS A 94 9.52 3.02 -24.94
C HIS A 94 9.20 4.50 -25.25
N GLY A 95 9.93 5.10 -26.19
CA GLY A 95 9.56 6.37 -26.82
C GLY A 95 10.13 7.64 -26.18
N LEU A 96 11.08 7.53 -25.23
CA LEU A 96 11.73 8.69 -24.62
C LEU A 96 12.30 9.63 -25.69
N SER A 97 11.82 10.87 -25.73
CA SER A 97 12.27 11.89 -26.67
C SER A 97 12.26 13.27 -26.03
N SER A 98 13.27 14.10 -26.30
CA SER A 98 13.42 15.45 -25.74
C SER A 98 13.96 16.43 -26.77
N LEU A 99 13.71 17.72 -26.59
CA LEU A 99 14.31 18.80 -27.40
C LEU A 99 15.80 19.06 -27.04
N SER A 100 16.36 18.27 -26.13
CA SER A 100 17.78 18.25 -25.78
C SER A 100 18.33 16.84 -25.92
N ALA A 101 19.63 16.71 -26.23
CA ALA A 101 20.32 15.42 -26.25
C ALA A 101 20.59 14.85 -24.84
N LEU A 102 20.22 15.55 -23.76
CA LEU A 102 20.34 15.11 -22.37
C LEU A 102 21.74 14.57 -21.95
N GLY A 103 22.79 14.99 -22.66
CA GLY A 103 24.17 14.54 -22.39
C GLY A 103 24.52 13.17 -23.00
N GLU A 104 23.62 12.54 -23.74
CA GLU A 104 23.85 11.26 -24.41
C GLU A 104 24.58 11.42 -25.74
N SER A 105 25.43 10.44 -26.07
CA SER A 105 26.23 10.44 -27.32
C SER A 105 25.56 9.70 -28.48
N GLU A 106 24.66 8.76 -28.20
CA GLU A 106 23.92 7.98 -29.21
C GLU A 106 22.44 8.35 -29.15
N VAL A 107 22.00 9.21 -30.07
CA VAL A 107 20.61 9.67 -30.18
C VAL A 107 20.14 9.60 -31.62
N GLU A 108 18.88 9.23 -31.82
CA GLU A 108 18.19 9.42 -33.09
C GLU A 108 17.64 10.86 -33.12
N THR A 109 17.56 11.48 -34.30
CA THR A 109 17.04 12.85 -34.41
C THR A 109 15.99 13.00 -35.49
N GLU A 110 15.00 13.84 -35.20
CA GLU A 110 13.92 14.19 -36.13
C GLU A 110 13.67 15.70 -36.06
N THR A 111 13.45 16.34 -37.20
CA THR A 111 12.96 17.73 -37.22
C THR A 111 11.45 17.74 -37.02
N ILE A 112 10.99 18.45 -36.00
CA ILE A 112 9.58 18.56 -35.63
C ILE A 112 9.12 20.01 -35.66
N GLU A 113 7.82 20.20 -35.90
CA GLU A 113 7.19 21.50 -35.80
C GLU A 113 6.61 21.72 -34.40
N VAL A 114 7.06 22.79 -33.75
CA VAL A 114 6.60 23.24 -32.43
C VAL A 114 5.63 24.41 -32.61
N VAL A 115 4.55 24.41 -31.84
CA VAL A 115 3.56 25.49 -31.78
C VAL A 115 3.26 25.87 -30.33
N THR A 116 2.47 26.93 -30.11
CA THR A 116 2.04 27.33 -28.76
C THR A 116 0.70 26.68 -28.43
N LEU A 117 0.46 26.30 -27.18
CA LEU A 117 -0.83 25.75 -26.76
C LEU A 117 -1.97 26.75 -26.97
N ASP A 118 -1.70 28.05 -26.76
CA ASP A 118 -2.66 29.12 -27.04
C ASP A 118 -3.06 29.17 -28.52
N SER A 119 -2.11 29.02 -29.45
CA SER A 119 -2.41 28.98 -30.88
C SER A 119 -3.32 27.80 -31.26
N VAL A 120 -3.05 26.62 -30.71
CA VAL A 120 -3.87 25.42 -30.97
C VAL A 120 -5.26 25.57 -30.36
N ALA A 121 -5.36 26.09 -29.14
CA ALA A 121 -6.66 26.33 -28.48
C ALA A 121 -7.54 27.25 -29.33
N ARG A 122 -6.99 28.33 -29.90
CA ARG A 122 -7.70 29.23 -30.82
C ARG A 122 -8.11 28.55 -32.12
N GLU A 123 -7.18 27.86 -32.80
CA GLU A 123 -7.44 27.20 -34.08
C GLU A 123 -8.52 26.10 -33.95
N ARG A 124 -8.50 25.36 -32.84
CA ARG A 124 -9.42 24.25 -32.59
C ARG A 124 -10.71 24.66 -31.89
N GLY A 125 -10.89 25.95 -31.58
CA GLY A 125 -12.07 26.47 -30.88
C GLY A 125 -12.23 25.92 -29.46
N VAL A 126 -11.14 25.60 -28.78
CA VAL A 126 -11.17 25.09 -27.41
C VAL A 126 -11.34 26.25 -26.44
N GLY A 127 -12.55 26.37 -25.89
CA GLY A 127 -12.92 27.44 -24.97
C GLY A 127 -12.18 27.34 -23.62
N ARG A 128 -11.88 26.15 -23.13
CA ARG A 128 -11.04 25.90 -21.94
C ARG A 128 -10.54 24.45 -21.96
N PHE A 129 -9.47 24.19 -21.22
CA PHE A 129 -9.10 22.84 -20.80
C PHE A 129 -9.45 22.67 -19.33
N ASP A 130 -9.86 21.47 -18.94
CA ASP A 130 -10.15 21.09 -17.56
C ASP A 130 -8.94 20.43 -16.91
N LEU A 131 -8.14 19.71 -17.69
CA LEU A 131 -6.89 19.08 -17.27
C LEU A 131 -5.81 19.26 -18.34
N LEU A 132 -4.60 19.63 -17.94
CA LEU A 132 -3.37 19.53 -18.73
C LEU A 132 -2.48 18.45 -18.11
N LYS A 133 -2.23 17.35 -18.83
CA LYS A 133 -1.12 16.44 -18.53
C LYS A 133 0.09 16.93 -19.32
N VAL A 134 1.22 17.14 -18.66
CA VAL A 134 2.46 17.64 -19.27
C VAL A 134 3.63 16.77 -18.87
N ASP A 135 4.23 16.10 -19.83
CA ASP A 135 5.41 15.28 -19.65
C ASP A 135 6.12 15.27 -21.01
N VAL A 136 7.15 16.10 -21.12
CA VAL A 136 7.85 16.41 -22.38
C VAL A 136 9.36 16.39 -22.17
N GLU A 137 9.80 15.66 -21.14
CA GLU A 137 11.19 15.36 -20.85
C GLU A 137 12.10 16.60 -20.83
N GLY A 138 11.70 17.60 -20.06
CA GLY A 138 12.48 18.80 -19.76
C GLY A 138 11.93 20.09 -20.37
N ALA A 139 11.05 20.04 -21.38
CA ALA A 139 10.51 21.24 -22.03
C ALA A 139 9.27 21.85 -21.33
N GLU A 140 8.91 21.40 -20.12
CA GLU A 140 7.64 21.70 -19.44
C GLU A 140 7.43 23.21 -19.25
N TRP A 141 8.47 23.94 -18.85
CA TRP A 141 8.33 25.38 -18.63
C TRP A 141 8.10 26.16 -19.93
N ASP A 142 8.72 25.73 -21.03
CA ASP A 142 8.49 26.34 -22.34
C ASP A 142 7.07 26.06 -22.84
N VAL A 143 6.52 24.86 -22.60
CA VAL A 143 5.09 24.57 -22.85
C VAL A 143 4.20 25.57 -22.10
N PHE A 144 4.45 25.78 -20.81
CA PHE A 144 3.65 26.72 -20.02
C PHE A 144 3.79 28.18 -20.46
N ARG A 145 4.98 28.60 -20.90
CA ARG A 145 5.20 29.95 -21.45
C ARG A 145 4.46 30.18 -22.76
N GLY A 146 4.13 29.13 -23.51
CA GLY A 146 3.27 29.17 -24.70
C GLY A 146 1.77 28.95 -24.41
N ALA A 147 1.35 28.93 -23.14
CA ALA A 147 0.00 28.58 -22.71
C ALA A 147 -0.65 29.67 -21.84
N GLY A 148 -0.25 30.94 -21.98
CA GLY A 148 -0.69 32.03 -21.09
C GLY A 148 -2.21 32.23 -21.07
N GLU A 149 -2.86 32.21 -22.24
CA GLU A 149 -4.33 32.34 -22.35
C GLU A 149 -5.03 31.11 -21.77
N VAL A 150 -4.50 29.91 -22.02
CA VAL A 150 -5.02 28.66 -21.46
C VAL A 150 -4.89 28.62 -19.92
N LEU A 151 -3.72 28.94 -19.38
CA LEU A 151 -3.44 28.96 -17.94
C LEU A 151 -4.25 30.03 -17.19
N SER A 152 -4.63 31.12 -17.86
CA SER A 152 -5.52 32.14 -17.29
C SER A 152 -6.92 31.61 -16.95
N LYS A 153 -7.33 30.49 -17.55
CA LYS A 153 -8.60 29.79 -17.28
C LYS A 153 -8.46 28.72 -16.20
N HIS A 154 -7.26 28.61 -15.61
CA HIS A 154 -6.95 27.76 -14.47
C HIS A 154 -7.32 26.27 -14.66
N PRO A 155 -6.84 25.59 -15.73
CA PRO A 155 -6.97 24.13 -15.80
C PRO A 155 -6.27 23.47 -14.61
N LEU A 156 -6.72 22.28 -14.21
CA LEU A 156 -5.91 21.42 -13.36
C LEU A 156 -4.66 21.00 -14.15
N ILE A 157 -3.49 20.96 -13.53
CA ILE A 157 -2.25 20.54 -14.20
C ILE A 157 -1.71 19.30 -13.50
N ALA A 158 -1.39 18.27 -14.26
CA ALA A 158 -0.55 17.16 -13.84
C ALA A 158 0.75 17.23 -14.66
N VAL A 159 1.87 17.57 -14.02
CA VAL A 159 3.15 17.77 -14.70
C VAL A 159 4.20 16.81 -14.16
N GLU A 160 4.86 16.09 -15.06
CA GLU A 160 6.03 15.29 -14.73
C GLU A 160 7.25 16.18 -14.59
N ILE A 161 8.00 15.99 -13.52
CA ILE A 161 9.16 16.81 -13.21
C ILE A 161 10.36 15.92 -12.96
N ASN A 162 11.44 16.21 -13.69
CA ASN A 162 12.73 15.58 -13.47
C ASN A 162 13.82 16.67 -13.40
N GLU A 163 14.51 16.77 -12.26
CA GLU A 163 15.58 17.76 -12.06
C GLU A 163 16.72 17.61 -13.08
N HIS A 164 17.01 16.37 -13.51
CA HIS A 164 18.04 16.10 -14.50
C HIS A 164 17.67 16.69 -15.85
N THR A 165 16.48 16.40 -16.37
CA THR A 165 16.04 16.91 -17.68
C THR A 165 15.85 18.44 -17.63
N ALA A 166 15.24 18.98 -16.57
CA ALA A 166 15.06 20.43 -16.39
C ALA A 166 16.40 21.21 -16.42
N ALA A 167 17.46 20.64 -15.84
CA ALA A 167 18.78 21.27 -15.86
C ALA A 167 19.34 21.47 -17.28
N HIS A 168 19.05 20.57 -18.22
CA HIS A 168 19.44 20.70 -19.63
C HIS A 168 18.70 21.83 -20.35
N PHE A 169 17.55 22.26 -19.84
CA PHE A 169 16.78 23.40 -20.33
C PHE A 169 17.05 24.68 -19.52
N GLY A 170 18.00 24.64 -18.58
CA GLY A 170 18.48 25.81 -17.86
C GLY A 170 17.53 26.34 -16.79
N TYR A 171 16.69 25.48 -16.20
CA TYR A 171 15.81 25.87 -15.11
C TYR A 171 15.76 24.86 -13.97
N ARG A 172 15.24 25.32 -12.82
CA ARG A 172 14.91 24.45 -11.68
C ARG A 172 13.40 24.26 -11.62
N PRO A 173 12.90 23.04 -11.38
CA PRO A 173 11.47 22.80 -11.30
C PRO A 173 10.72 23.72 -10.33
N ASN A 174 11.33 24.02 -9.18
CA ASN A 174 10.75 24.93 -8.20
C ASN A 174 10.48 26.32 -8.77
N ASP A 175 11.36 26.84 -9.62
CA ASP A 175 11.19 28.17 -10.22
C ASP A 175 9.96 28.20 -11.14
N MET A 176 9.71 27.10 -11.86
CA MET A 176 8.51 26.90 -12.69
C MET A 176 7.23 26.84 -11.84
N LEU A 177 7.24 26.05 -10.75
CA LEU A 177 6.09 25.95 -9.84
C LEU A 177 5.78 27.29 -9.16
N TRP A 178 6.81 28.00 -8.69
CA TRP A 178 6.66 29.35 -8.12
C TRP A 178 6.14 30.35 -9.14
N TRP A 179 6.56 30.24 -10.39
CA TRP A 179 6.06 31.07 -11.49
C TRP A 179 4.57 30.78 -11.77
N LEU A 180 4.16 29.51 -11.84
CA LEU A 180 2.74 29.13 -11.94
C LEU A 180 1.93 29.71 -10.78
N GLY A 181 2.47 29.65 -9.55
CA GLY A 181 1.79 30.20 -8.38
C GLY A 181 1.70 31.72 -8.36
N SER A 182 2.77 32.41 -8.74
CA SER A 182 2.84 33.88 -8.65
C SER A 182 2.12 34.58 -9.80
N ILE A 183 2.18 34.01 -11.01
CA ILE A 183 1.66 34.64 -12.22
C ILE A 183 0.25 34.14 -12.57
N HIS A 184 0.00 32.84 -12.40
CA HIS A 184 -1.29 32.22 -12.77
C HIS A 184 -2.15 31.86 -11.55
N GLY A 185 -1.61 32.02 -10.34
CA GLY A 185 -2.32 31.91 -9.06
C GLY A 185 -2.61 30.48 -8.62
N TYR A 186 -1.83 29.50 -9.08
CA TYR A 186 -1.86 28.15 -8.51
C TYR A 186 -1.36 28.17 -7.05
N ASN A 187 -2.21 27.79 -6.10
CA ASN A 187 -1.95 27.96 -4.66
C ASN A 187 -1.88 26.64 -3.89
N ALA A 188 -1.93 25.51 -4.60
CA ALA A 188 -1.71 24.19 -4.03
C ALA A 188 -0.96 23.31 -5.03
N PHE A 189 0.05 22.61 -4.54
CA PHE A 189 0.86 21.68 -5.31
C PHE A 189 0.83 20.35 -4.58
N PHE A 190 0.60 19.25 -5.28
CA PHE A 190 0.52 17.93 -4.66
C PHE A 190 1.47 16.96 -5.36
N ALA A 191 2.23 16.19 -4.61
CA ALA A 191 2.86 14.98 -5.12
C ALA A 191 1.91 13.79 -4.94
N TYR A 192 1.91 12.88 -5.90
CA TYR A 192 1.19 11.62 -5.74
C TYR A 192 2.11 10.56 -5.14
N ARG A 193 1.79 10.10 -3.93
CA ARG A 193 2.58 9.10 -3.21
C ARG A 193 1.67 8.05 -2.60
N ARG A 194 1.99 6.77 -2.80
CA ARG A 194 1.27 5.61 -2.22
C ARG A 194 -0.25 5.66 -2.39
N ASP A 195 -0.72 6.06 -3.57
CA ASP A 195 -2.16 6.24 -3.85
C ASP A 195 -2.84 7.41 -3.12
N HIS A 196 -2.12 8.51 -2.82
CA HIS A 196 -2.69 9.75 -2.26
C HIS A 196 -2.02 11.02 -2.80
N PHE A 197 -2.74 12.14 -2.72
CA PHE A 197 -2.19 13.48 -2.96
C PHE A 197 -1.62 14.05 -1.65
N VAL A 198 -0.31 14.28 -1.63
CA VAL A 198 0.40 14.93 -0.52
C VAL A 198 0.67 16.37 -0.92
N GLU A 199 0.11 17.34 -0.19
CA GLU A 199 0.37 18.75 -0.45
C GLU A 199 1.83 19.10 -0.16
N LEU A 200 2.51 19.70 -1.14
CA LEU A 200 3.88 20.18 -1.03
C LEU A 200 3.88 21.50 -0.26
N THR A 201 4.49 21.49 0.91
CA THR A 201 4.54 22.67 1.80
C THR A 201 5.89 23.39 1.75
N SER A 202 6.92 22.73 1.20
CA SER A 202 8.22 23.34 0.94
C SER A 202 8.68 23.09 -0.51
N PRO A 203 9.53 23.97 -1.07
CA PRO A 203 10.12 23.77 -2.39
C PRO A 203 10.99 22.51 -2.49
N ASP A 204 11.62 22.07 -1.41
CA ASP A 204 12.47 20.87 -1.45
C ASP A 204 11.65 19.56 -1.56
N ASP A 205 10.35 19.59 -1.25
CA ASP A 205 9.48 18.41 -1.33
C ASP A 205 9.19 17.97 -2.78
N ALA A 206 9.32 18.90 -3.74
CA ALA A 206 9.09 18.67 -5.17
C ALA A 206 10.22 17.87 -5.84
N ARG A 207 11.43 17.83 -5.25
CA ARG A 207 12.62 17.20 -5.86
C ARG A 207 12.52 15.69 -6.02
N HIS A 208 11.64 15.07 -5.24
CA HIS A 208 11.45 13.62 -5.20
C HIS A 208 10.07 13.21 -5.72
N ALA A 209 9.35 14.11 -6.39
CA ALA A 209 8.03 13.84 -6.94
C ALA A 209 8.14 13.72 -8.46
N GLU A 210 7.79 12.55 -8.99
CA GLU A 210 7.81 12.28 -10.42
C GLU A 210 6.65 13.02 -11.11
N MET A 211 5.44 12.93 -10.56
CA MET A 211 4.27 13.70 -11.01
C MET A 211 3.79 14.70 -9.94
N ILE A 212 3.60 15.97 -10.35
CA ILE A 212 3.08 17.05 -9.51
C ILE A 212 1.74 17.55 -10.05
N ILE A 213 0.74 17.59 -9.16
CA ILE A 213 -0.56 18.21 -9.45
C ILE A 213 -0.52 19.67 -9.01
N CYS A 214 -0.65 20.59 -9.96
CA CYS A 214 -0.77 22.02 -9.66
C CYS A 214 -2.25 22.42 -9.70
N ALA A 215 -2.74 22.99 -8.61
CA ALA A 215 -4.15 23.29 -8.44
C ALA A 215 -4.41 24.65 -7.80
N ARG A 216 -5.66 25.11 -7.95
CA ARG A 216 -6.26 26.15 -7.13
C ARG A 216 -7.23 25.51 -6.15
N LYS A 217 -7.02 25.65 -4.85
CA LYS A 217 -7.89 25.00 -3.83
C LYS A 217 -9.36 25.38 -4.01
N GLU A 218 -9.63 26.62 -4.36
CA GLU A 218 -10.98 27.14 -4.56
C GLU A 218 -11.67 26.63 -5.84
N VAL A 219 -10.92 26.14 -6.82
CA VAL A 219 -11.45 25.63 -8.10
C VAL A 219 -11.43 24.10 -8.16
N HIS A 220 -10.32 23.51 -7.71
CA HIS A 220 -10.03 22.08 -7.84
C HIS A 220 -10.05 21.33 -6.50
N GLY A 221 -10.25 22.03 -5.38
CA GLY A 221 -10.20 21.44 -4.04
C GLY A 221 -11.10 20.23 -3.91
N ASP A 222 -12.34 20.30 -4.42
CA ASP A 222 -13.25 19.16 -4.42
C ASP A 222 -12.75 18.00 -5.28
N ARG A 223 -12.19 18.29 -6.47
CA ARG A 223 -11.66 17.28 -7.40
C ARG A 223 -10.48 16.53 -6.79
N ILE A 224 -9.69 17.18 -5.94
CA ILE A 224 -8.52 16.59 -5.26
C ILE A 224 -8.91 15.93 -3.93
N ALA A 225 -9.77 16.58 -3.13
CA ALA A 225 -10.19 16.12 -1.80
C ALA A 225 -11.09 14.87 -1.84
N GLN A 226 -11.66 14.55 -2.99
CA GLN A 226 -12.46 13.34 -3.16
C GLN A 226 -11.59 12.06 -3.27
N TRP A 227 -10.25 12.18 -3.33
CA TRP A 227 -9.29 11.07 -3.45
C TRP A 227 -8.65 10.65 -2.11
N PRO A 228 -8.62 9.35 -1.75
CA PRO A 228 -9.48 8.27 -2.21
C PRO A 228 -10.74 8.21 -1.33
N ARG A 229 -11.92 8.05 -1.94
CA ARG A 229 -13.07 7.49 -1.22
C ARG A 229 -13.59 6.24 -1.89
N VAL A 230 -13.33 5.13 -1.22
CA VAL A 230 -14.35 4.10 -1.00
C VAL A 230 -15.55 4.80 -0.34
N LYS A 231 -16.75 4.66 -0.93
CA LYS A 231 -17.98 5.23 -0.36
C LYS A 231 -18.19 4.69 1.07
N PRO A 232 -18.57 5.53 2.06
CA PRO A 232 -18.95 5.04 3.37
C PRO A 232 -20.15 4.11 3.24
N SER A 233 -20.07 2.92 3.84
CA SER A 233 -21.22 2.01 3.98
C SER A 233 -22.27 2.67 4.87
N GLN A 234 -23.54 2.66 4.44
CA GLN A 234 -24.64 3.04 5.34
C GLN A 234 -24.86 1.93 6.38
N PRO A 235 -25.17 2.29 7.65
CA PRO A 235 -25.43 1.31 8.69
C PRO A 235 -26.69 0.50 8.39
N ALA A 236 -26.72 -0.77 8.81
CA ALA A 236 -27.94 -1.56 8.84
C ALA A 236 -28.97 -0.90 9.79
N PRO A 237 -30.27 -0.87 9.44
CA PRO A 237 -31.30 -0.27 10.28
C PRO A 237 -31.33 -0.93 11.68
N GLY A 238 -31.06 -0.15 12.73
CA GLY A 238 -31.25 -0.57 14.13
C GLY A 238 -29.99 -1.01 14.90
N ALA A 239 -28.79 -0.95 14.31
CA ALA A 239 -27.55 -1.28 15.03
C ALA A 239 -27.27 -0.30 16.19
N GLN A 240 -27.18 -0.83 17.43
CA GLN A 240 -26.77 -0.05 18.61
C GLN A 240 -25.26 -0.14 18.83
N PRO A 241 -24.61 0.91 19.37
CA PRO A 241 -23.18 0.88 19.68
C PRO A 241 -22.80 -0.27 20.61
N SER A 242 -21.57 -0.78 20.46
CA SER A 242 -21.05 -1.92 21.22
C SER A 242 -20.96 -1.70 22.73
N GLY A 243 -20.86 -0.42 23.15
CA GLY A 243 -20.67 0.03 24.53
C GLY A 243 -19.20 0.13 24.97
N PHE A 244 -18.24 -0.25 24.13
CA PHE A 244 -16.81 -0.09 24.41
C PHE A 244 -16.36 1.35 24.21
N SER A 245 -15.37 1.78 24.99
CA SER A 245 -14.75 3.09 24.78
C SER A 245 -13.78 3.07 23.59
N HIS A 246 -13.59 4.23 22.96
CA HIS A 246 -12.68 4.39 21.81
C HIS A 246 -11.65 5.48 22.11
N VAL A 247 -10.38 5.13 21.96
CA VAL A 247 -9.26 6.08 22.04
C VAL A 247 -8.90 6.51 20.63
N ARG A 248 -8.82 7.83 20.43
CA ARG A 248 -8.45 8.44 19.16
C ARG A 248 -6.95 8.73 19.09
N ARG A 249 -6.33 8.45 17.94
CA ARG A 249 -4.94 8.80 17.65
C ARG A 249 -4.86 10.02 16.75
N GLU A 250 -3.95 10.91 17.12
CA GLU A 250 -3.58 12.10 16.34
C GLU A 250 -2.22 11.92 15.63
N ARG A 251 -1.54 10.78 15.84
CA ARG A 251 -0.23 10.46 15.27
C ARG A 251 -0.17 9.00 14.85
N CYS A 252 0.61 8.69 13.81
CA CYS A 252 0.86 7.34 13.36
C CYS A 252 1.54 6.51 14.46
N PRO A 253 1.03 5.31 14.84
CA PRO A 253 1.62 4.48 15.89
C PRO A 253 3.01 3.91 15.51
N VAL A 254 3.35 3.91 14.21
CA VAL A 254 4.60 3.34 13.70
C VAL A 254 5.70 4.38 13.58
N CYS A 255 5.42 5.55 12.98
CA CYS A 255 6.44 6.57 12.69
C CYS A 255 6.23 7.92 13.40
N ASP A 256 5.13 8.10 14.13
CA ASP A 256 4.76 9.35 14.84
C ASP A 256 4.41 10.55 13.94
N SER A 257 4.38 10.35 12.61
CA SER A 257 3.93 11.35 11.65
C SER A 257 2.46 11.72 11.85
N THR A 258 2.16 13.00 11.61
CA THR A 258 0.79 13.55 11.50
C THR A 258 0.26 13.53 10.06
N GLU A 259 1.08 13.09 9.10
CA GLU A 259 0.74 13.00 7.68
C GLU A 259 0.07 11.65 7.40
N PHE A 260 -1.23 11.61 7.64
CA PHE A 260 -2.08 10.46 7.35
C PHE A 260 -3.50 10.96 7.07
N ALA A 261 -4.29 10.17 6.33
CA ALA A 261 -5.72 10.43 6.17
C ALA A 261 -6.55 9.17 6.31
N SER A 262 -7.83 9.37 6.57
CA SER A 262 -8.85 8.32 6.52
C SER A 262 -8.86 7.68 5.13
N SER A 263 -8.54 6.39 5.05
CA SER A 263 -8.50 5.60 3.83
C SER A 263 -9.84 4.89 3.60
N MET A 264 -10.45 4.35 4.66
CA MET A 264 -11.74 3.66 4.59
C MET A 264 -12.41 3.57 5.96
N ARG A 265 -13.71 3.27 5.96
CA ARG A 265 -14.48 2.91 7.15
C ARG A 265 -14.89 1.45 7.08
N LEU A 266 -14.56 0.70 8.12
CA LEU A 266 -14.80 -0.74 8.19
C LEU A 266 -15.62 -1.08 9.43
N PHE A 267 -16.22 -2.27 9.42
CA PHE A 267 -16.91 -2.85 10.57
C PHE A 267 -16.45 -4.28 10.74
N ASP A 268 -16.73 -4.88 11.91
CA ASP A 268 -16.36 -6.27 12.18
C ASP A 268 -17.18 -7.22 11.29
N ASP A 269 -16.50 -7.81 10.32
CA ASP A 269 -17.04 -8.71 9.31
C ASP A 269 -16.93 -10.19 9.71
N ARG A 270 -16.59 -10.48 10.98
CA ARG A 270 -16.41 -11.84 11.50
C ARG A 270 -17.25 -12.12 12.74
N TYR A 271 -17.11 -11.30 13.79
CA TYR A 271 -17.64 -11.60 15.11
C TYR A 271 -18.88 -10.79 15.49
N GLY A 272 -19.30 -9.86 14.61
CA GLY A 272 -20.54 -9.12 14.76
C GLY A 272 -20.46 -7.96 15.75
N MET A 273 -19.27 -7.39 15.99
CA MET A 273 -19.19 -6.12 16.69
C MET A 273 -19.86 -5.01 15.84
N PRO A 274 -20.86 -4.28 16.38
CA PRO A 274 -21.69 -3.37 15.60
C PRO A 274 -21.04 -2.00 15.37
N ASP A 275 -19.82 -1.75 15.85
CA ASP A 275 -19.14 -0.47 15.71
C ASP A 275 -18.50 -0.34 14.31
N GLU A 276 -18.16 0.90 13.95
CA GLU A 276 -17.45 1.23 12.70
C GLU A 276 -16.14 1.94 13.04
N PHE A 277 -15.09 1.60 12.30
CA PHE A 277 -13.72 2.01 12.56
C PHE A 277 -13.16 2.75 11.35
N ASP A 278 -12.61 3.94 11.60
CA ASP A 278 -11.87 4.71 10.60
C ASP A 278 -10.45 4.15 10.47
N VAL A 279 -10.15 3.54 9.33
CA VAL A 279 -8.81 3.08 8.99
C VAL A 279 -8.09 4.24 8.31
N ALA A 280 -7.04 4.75 8.96
CA ALA A 280 -6.14 5.74 8.42
C ALA A 280 -4.95 5.08 7.72
N GLU A 281 -4.42 5.74 6.69
CA GLU A 281 -3.18 5.38 6.01
C GLU A 281 -2.11 6.44 6.27
N CYS A 282 -0.94 6.01 6.76
CA CYS A 282 0.19 6.90 6.98
C CYS A 282 1.03 7.08 5.73
N TYR A 283 1.17 8.32 5.28
CA TYR A 283 1.92 8.66 4.07
C TYR A 283 3.43 8.59 4.26
N ALA A 284 3.91 8.74 5.50
CA ALA A 284 5.32 8.66 5.82
C ALA A 284 5.86 7.21 5.79
N CYS A 285 5.18 6.26 6.42
CA CYS A 285 5.68 4.88 6.55
C CYS A 285 4.85 3.79 5.85
N GLY A 286 3.68 4.11 5.30
CA GLY A 286 2.80 3.15 4.62
C GLY A 286 1.96 2.27 5.55
N ALA A 287 2.09 2.44 6.88
CA ALA A 287 1.25 1.73 7.84
C ALA A 287 -0.21 2.16 7.69
N HIS A 288 -1.13 1.20 7.75
CA HIS A 288 -2.54 1.52 7.99
C HIS A 288 -2.87 1.24 9.45
N PHE A 289 -3.77 2.00 10.05
CA PHE A 289 -4.11 1.84 11.46
C PHE A 289 -5.50 2.38 11.77
N LEU A 290 -6.10 1.87 12.83
CA LEU A 290 -7.37 2.39 13.32
C LEU A 290 -7.14 3.75 13.99
N ARG A 291 -7.79 4.80 13.48
CA ARG A 291 -7.71 6.14 14.08
C ARG A 291 -8.45 6.20 15.40
N GLU A 292 -9.52 5.43 15.54
CA GLU A 292 -10.21 5.15 16.79
C GLU A 292 -10.10 3.65 17.10
N TYR A 293 -9.66 3.27 18.30
CA TYR A 293 -9.47 1.87 18.69
C TYR A 293 -9.90 1.62 20.16
N VAL A 294 -10.26 0.38 20.48
CA VAL A 294 -10.59 -0.03 21.84
C VAL A 294 -9.32 -0.08 22.69
N PRO A 295 -9.26 0.58 23.87
CA PRO A 295 -8.06 0.60 24.69
C PRO A 295 -7.71 -0.79 25.24
N GLU A 296 -6.41 -1.04 25.48
CA GLU A 296 -5.89 -2.32 25.96
C GLU A 296 -6.57 -2.81 27.25
N SER A 297 -6.98 -1.88 28.12
CA SER A 297 -7.73 -2.19 29.35
C SER A 297 -9.08 -2.86 29.13
N GLU A 298 -9.69 -2.68 27.96
CA GLU A 298 -10.99 -3.27 27.59
C GLU A 298 -10.86 -4.42 26.60
N MET A 299 -9.68 -4.66 26.03
CA MET A 299 -9.45 -5.71 25.02
C MET A 299 -9.83 -7.11 25.54
N GLY A 300 -9.51 -7.44 26.79
CA GLY A 300 -9.90 -8.73 27.38
C GLY A 300 -11.43 -8.94 27.40
N ALA A 301 -12.19 -7.89 27.69
CA ALA A 301 -13.66 -7.93 27.68
C ALA A 301 -14.22 -8.01 26.24
N LEU A 302 -13.58 -7.31 25.30
CA LEU A 302 -13.90 -7.39 23.87
C LEU A 302 -13.73 -8.83 23.34
N TYR A 303 -12.57 -9.45 23.58
CA TYR A 303 -12.29 -10.83 23.17
C TYR A 303 -13.28 -11.81 23.82
N GLY A 304 -13.58 -11.66 25.11
CA GLY A 304 -14.54 -12.51 25.80
C GLY A 304 -15.97 -12.40 25.26
N LYS A 305 -16.39 -11.20 24.83
CA LYS A 305 -17.76 -10.96 24.34
C LYS A 305 -17.97 -11.45 22.91
N TYR A 306 -17.03 -11.18 22.01
CA TYR A 306 -17.24 -11.39 20.55
C TYR A 306 -16.38 -12.51 19.97
N TYR A 307 -15.12 -12.61 20.36
CA TYR A 307 -14.14 -13.49 19.69
C TYR A 307 -14.38 -14.98 20.00
N GLY A 308 -14.66 -15.32 21.27
CA GLY A 308 -15.00 -16.68 21.73
C GLY A 308 -13.92 -17.73 21.43
N THR A 309 -13.10 -18.08 22.41
CA THR A 309 -12.04 -19.08 22.24
C THR A 309 -12.53 -20.49 22.57
N THR A 310 -12.89 -21.29 21.56
CA THR A 310 -13.11 -22.73 21.79
C THR A 310 -11.77 -23.46 21.84
N PRO A 311 -11.39 -24.09 22.96
CA PRO A 311 -10.13 -24.81 23.04
C PRO A 311 -10.14 -26.04 22.11
N PRO A 312 -9.01 -26.34 21.44
CA PRO A 312 -8.89 -27.56 20.67
C PRO A 312 -8.96 -28.79 21.59
N PRO A 313 -9.35 -29.98 21.07
CA PRO A 313 -9.32 -31.20 21.84
C PRO A 313 -7.93 -31.46 22.45
N SER A 314 -7.88 -31.90 23.71
CA SER A 314 -6.61 -32.26 24.34
C SER A 314 -6.02 -33.50 23.66
N GLU A 315 -4.87 -33.37 23.02
CA GLU A 315 -4.22 -34.48 22.29
C GLU A 315 -2.94 -35.01 22.99
N ARG A 316 -2.73 -34.65 24.26
CA ARG A 316 -1.48 -34.85 25.00
C ARG A 316 -0.93 -36.26 24.84
N GLY A 317 0.26 -36.37 24.24
CA GLY A 317 1.02 -37.62 24.15
C GLY A 317 0.55 -38.59 23.08
N SER A 318 -0.46 -38.23 22.27
CA SER A 318 -0.91 -39.11 21.19
C SER A 318 0.11 -39.23 20.06
N LEU A 319 0.22 -40.43 19.48
CA LEU A 319 1.08 -40.69 18.33
C LEU A 319 0.73 -39.78 17.13
N ALA A 320 -0.58 -39.52 16.94
CA ALA A 320 -1.08 -38.64 15.90
C ALA A 320 -0.58 -37.19 16.07
N GLN A 321 -0.56 -36.66 17.30
CA GLN A 321 -0.05 -35.32 17.61
C GLN A 321 1.45 -35.22 17.30
N ARG A 322 2.24 -36.22 17.71
CA ARG A 322 3.69 -36.26 17.44
C ARG A 322 4.01 -36.32 15.94
N ILE A 323 3.29 -37.16 15.20
CA ILE A 323 3.44 -37.25 13.73
C ILE A 323 3.04 -35.92 13.09
N ARG A 324 1.90 -35.34 13.49
CA ARG A 324 1.42 -34.06 12.95
C ARG A 324 2.45 -32.95 13.15
N HIS A 325 2.95 -32.75 14.36
CA HIS A 325 3.95 -31.71 14.64
C HIS A 325 5.27 -31.95 13.90
N ARG A 326 5.72 -33.19 13.81
CA ARG A 326 6.92 -33.54 13.04
C ARG A 326 6.73 -33.28 11.54
N VAL A 327 5.54 -33.53 10.99
CA VAL A 327 5.18 -33.15 9.62
C VAL A 327 5.15 -31.62 9.50
N ARG A 328 4.56 -30.91 10.47
CA ARG A 328 4.49 -29.43 10.49
C ARG A 328 5.85 -28.75 10.48
N GLY A 329 6.85 -29.36 11.11
CA GLY A 329 8.23 -28.87 11.11
C GLY A 329 9.04 -29.13 9.83
N THR A 330 8.45 -29.70 8.78
CA THR A 330 9.16 -30.03 7.53
C THR A 330 9.12 -28.89 6.51
N ALA A 331 10.14 -28.83 5.65
CA ALA A 331 10.15 -27.91 4.50
C ALA A 331 8.94 -28.12 3.56
N LEU A 332 8.45 -29.36 3.44
CA LEU A 332 7.24 -29.65 2.67
C LEU A 332 5.99 -29.02 3.31
N TRP A 333 5.88 -29.01 4.64
CA TRP A 333 4.77 -28.34 5.31
C TRP A 333 4.85 -26.83 5.23
N ASP A 334 6.05 -26.27 5.42
CA ASP A 334 6.32 -24.85 5.16
C ASP A 334 5.90 -24.46 3.73
N GLN A 335 6.19 -25.36 2.78
CA GLN A 335 5.70 -25.25 1.42
C GLN A 335 4.18 -25.31 1.31
N VAL A 336 3.48 -26.18 2.01
CA VAL A 336 2.01 -26.31 1.90
C VAL A 336 1.26 -25.19 2.61
N MET A 337 1.78 -24.70 3.73
CA MET A 337 1.11 -23.73 4.59
C MET A 337 1.49 -22.28 4.31
N GLY A 338 2.49 -22.06 3.44
CA GLY A 338 2.95 -20.71 3.13
C GLY A 338 3.63 -20.06 4.33
N GLY A 339 4.47 -20.82 5.04
CA GLY A 339 5.50 -20.39 5.99
C GLY A 339 5.20 -19.38 7.08
N VAL A 340 3.96 -19.31 7.58
CA VAL A 340 3.58 -18.48 8.73
C VAL A 340 3.70 -19.22 10.08
N ASP A 341 3.97 -20.53 10.05
CA ASP A 341 4.28 -21.35 11.24
C ASP A 341 5.71 -21.06 11.72
N LEU A 342 5.89 -20.04 12.54
CA LEU A 342 7.22 -19.51 12.88
C LEU A 342 8.13 -20.48 13.67
N GLY A 343 7.55 -21.51 14.29
CA GLY A 343 8.30 -22.54 15.01
C GLY A 343 9.34 -23.28 14.17
N VAL A 344 9.22 -23.25 12.82
CA VAL A 344 10.23 -23.83 11.90
C VAL A 344 11.58 -23.14 11.97
N HIS A 345 11.64 -21.93 12.53
CA HIS A 345 12.87 -21.17 12.68
C HIS A 345 13.67 -21.49 13.94
N ALA A 346 13.17 -22.37 14.83
CA ALA A 346 13.90 -22.79 16.02
C ALA A 346 15.06 -23.73 15.66
N GLU A 347 16.17 -23.63 16.36
CA GLU A 347 17.31 -24.54 16.24
C GLU A 347 17.43 -25.48 17.46
N PRO A 348 17.98 -26.70 17.30
CA PRO A 348 18.15 -27.62 18.41
C PRO A 348 18.89 -26.99 19.60
N GLY A 349 18.33 -27.11 20.80
CA GLY A 349 18.89 -26.55 22.04
C GLY A 349 18.49 -25.11 22.34
N GLU A 350 17.86 -24.38 21.42
CA GLU A 350 17.40 -23.00 21.68
C GLU A 350 16.30 -22.94 22.75
N ARG A 351 16.26 -21.82 23.47
CA ARG A 351 15.13 -21.39 24.31
C ARG A 351 14.26 -20.42 23.53
N VAL A 352 13.02 -20.82 23.28
CA VAL A 352 12.06 -20.05 22.46
C VAL A 352 10.97 -19.45 23.33
N LEU A 353 10.77 -18.13 23.21
CA LEU A 353 9.62 -17.43 23.77
C LEU A 353 8.57 -17.21 22.67
N ASP A 354 7.35 -17.66 22.90
CA ASP A 354 6.23 -17.48 21.97
C ASP A 354 5.23 -16.49 22.57
N VAL A 355 5.23 -15.27 22.03
CA VAL A 355 4.39 -14.17 22.52
C VAL A 355 3.07 -14.20 21.77
N GLY A 356 1.94 -14.11 22.49
CA GLY A 356 0.61 -14.34 21.94
C GLY A 356 0.44 -15.80 21.51
N CYS A 357 0.86 -16.74 22.36
CA CYS A 357 1.06 -18.12 21.95
C CYS A 357 -0.22 -18.88 21.56
N GLY A 358 -1.41 -18.37 21.93
CA GLY A 358 -2.67 -19.07 21.75
C GLY A 358 -2.61 -20.49 22.29
N PHE A 359 -3.31 -21.43 21.66
CA PHE A 359 -3.30 -22.84 22.09
C PHE A 359 -1.99 -23.62 21.78
N GLY A 360 -0.88 -22.92 21.53
CA GLY A 360 0.46 -23.52 21.40
C GLY A 360 0.70 -24.22 20.07
N THR A 361 0.28 -23.59 18.96
CA THR A 361 0.51 -24.11 17.60
C THR A 361 2.00 -24.24 17.29
N ASN A 362 2.81 -23.23 17.64
CA ASN A 362 4.26 -23.27 17.45
C ASN A 362 4.97 -24.21 18.43
N ALA A 363 4.41 -24.43 19.62
CA ALA A 363 5.04 -25.24 20.68
C ALA A 363 5.44 -26.64 20.18
N GLY A 364 4.52 -27.34 19.50
CA GLY A 364 4.80 -28.67 18.97
C GLY A 364 5.88 -28.69 17.89
N ILE A 365 5.95 -27.64 17.07
CA ILE A 365 6.95 -27.50 16.02
C ILE A 365 8.33 -27.26 16.65
N VAL A 366 8.42 -26.33 17.60
CA VAL A 366 9.64 -26.00 18.35
C VAL A 366 10.18 -27.23 19.09
N GLU A 367 9.31 -27.93 19.85
CA GLU A 367 9.66 -29.15 20.57
C GLU A 367 10.18 -30.25 19.62
N SER A 368 9.56 -30.41 18.44
CA SER A 368 9.97 -31.41 17.44
C SER A 368 11.35 -31.15 16.83
N ARG A 369 11.83 -29.91 16.91
CA ARG A 369 13.16 -29.47 16.44
C ARG A 369 14.22 -29.54 17.53
N GLY A 370 13.87 -30.02 18.73
CA GLY A 370 14.80 -30.18 19.85
C GLY A 370 15.07 -28.88 20.62
N ALA A 371 14.22 -27.87 20.46
CA ALA A 371 14.25 -26.63 21.23
C ALA A 371 13.25 -26.67 22.40
N SER A 372 13.46 -25.81 23.39
CA SER A 372 12.54 -25.61 24.50
C SER A 372 11.59 -24.44 24.23
N TRP A 373 10.35 -24.55 24.68
CA TRP A 373 9.28 -23.59 24.39
C TRP A 373 8.68 -23.00 25.67
N PHE A 374 8.41 -21.71 25.66
CA PHE A 374 7.69 -20.99 26.72
C PHE A 374 6.69 -20.01 26.13
N GLY A 375 5.44 -20.03 26.60
CA GLY A 375 4.36 -19.17 26.10
C GLY A 375 4.09 -17.93 26.95
N VAL A 376 3.68 -16.83 26.31
CA VAL A 376 3.07 -15.67 26.97
C VAL A 376 1.75 -15.36 26.27
N ASP A 377 0.65 -15.31 27.01
CA ASP A 377 -0.67 -14.96 26.46
C ASP A 377 -1.50 -14.18 27.48
N VAL A 378 -2.36 -13.29 27.01
CA VAL A 378 -3.25 -12.49 27.86
C VAL A 378 -4.51 -13.25 28.28
N ASN A 379 -4.90 -14.29 27.54
CA ASN A 379 -6.12 -15.04 27.80
C ASN A 379 -5.90 -16.13 28.87
N PRO A 380 -6.58 -16.04 30.03
CA PRO A 380 -6.41 -17.01 31.12
C PRO A 380 -6.86 -18.43 30.75
N GLU A 381 -7.85 -18.60 29.87
CA GLU A 381 -8.30 -19.92 29.41
C GLU A 381 -7.23 -20.62 28.57
N VAL A 382 -6.53 -19.85 27.72
CA VAL A 382 -5.40 -20.33 26.94
C VAL A 382 -4.27 -20.78 27.84
N CYS A 383 -3.88 -19.95 28.83
CA CYS A 383 -2.83 -20.31 29.77
C CYS A 383 -3.19 -21.55 30.61
N ALA A 384 -4.42 -21.64 31.11
CA ALA A 384 -4.90 -22.80 31.85
C ALA A 384 -4.89 -24.07 30.97
N TYR A 385 -5.28 -23.97 29.71
CA TYR A 385 -5.21 -25.07 28.75
C TYR A 385 -3.76 -25.55 28.54
N LEU A 386 -2.83 -24.63 28.29
CA LEU A 386 -1.41 -24.95 28.07
C LEU A 386 -0.78 -25.63 29.30
N GLN A 387 -1.03 -25.07 30.48
CA GLN A 387 -0.53 -25.61 31.75
C GLN A 387 -1.13 -26.99 32.03
N GLY A 388 -2.44 -27.20 31.79
CA GLY A 388 -3.10 -28.51 31.89
C GLY A 388 -2.51 -29.55 30.92
N ASN A 389 -1.99 -29.09 29.77
CA ASN A 389 -1.28 -29.92 28.80
C ASN A 389 0.24 -30.03 29.07
N GLY A 390 0.72 -29.50 30.20
CA GLY A 390 2.13 -29.61 30.63
C GLY A 390 3.10 -28.70 29.90
N ARG A 391 2.63 -27.56 29.38
CA ARG A 391 3.46 -26.54 28.78
C ARG A 391 3.50 -25.30 29.67
N ASP A 392 4.69 -24.73 29.81
CA ASP A 392 4.87 -23.52 30.61
C ASP A 392 4.35 -22.30 29.85
N ALA A 393 3.46 -21.56 30.52
CA ALA A 393 2.90 -20.33 30.00
C ALA A 393 2.71 -19.29 31.10
N PHE A 394 2.97 -18.03 30.77
CA PHE A 394 2.69 -16.87 31.61
C PHE A 394 1.40 -16.19 31.15
N CYS A 395 0.47 -15.99 32.09
CA CYS A 395 -0.79 -15.28 31.85
C CYS A 395 -0.61 -13.77 32.09
N GLY A 396 -0.61 -12.99 31.01
CA GLY A 396 -0.46 -11.54 31.04
C GLY A 396 0.20 -10.99 29.78
N THR A 397 0.44 -9.68 29.76
CA THR A 397 1.11 -9.01 28.63
C THR A 397 2.61 -9.29 28.64
N LEU A 398 3.27 -9.10 27.49
CA LEU A 398 4.73 -9.23 27.41
C LEU A 398 5.46 -8.25 28.35
N ASP A 399 4.92 -7.04 28.51
CA ASP A 399 5.45 -6.06 29.46
C ASP A 399 5.41 -6.57 30.90
N GLN A 400 4.28 -7.13 31.33
CA GLN A 400 4.15 -7.74 32.66
C GLN A 400 5.10 -8.94 32.84
N PHE A 401 5.30 -9.74 31.78
CA PHE A 401 6.27 -10.81 31.78
C PHE A 401 7.69 -10.27 31.99
N THR A 402 8.13 -9.25 31.24
CA THR A 402 9.47 -8.67 31.38
C THR A 402 9.72 -8.05 32.75
N GLN A 403 8.67 -7.53 33.42
CA GLN A 403 8.77 -7.01 34.78
C GLN A 403 8.92 -8.12 35.82
N LYS A 404 8.14 -9.20 35.72
CA LYS A 404 8.14 -10.31 36.69
C LYS A 404 9.27 -11.31 36.47
N ARG A 405 9.69 -11.51 35.22
CA ARG A 405 10.71 -12.49 34.81
C ARG A 405 11.85 -11.83 34.03
N SER A 406 12.33 -10.68 34.52
CA SER A 406 13.37 -9.85 33.86
C SER A 406 14.69 -10.56 33.56
N ARG A 407 15.03 -11.59 34.35
CA ARG A 407 16.23 -12.43 34.19
C ARG A 407 16.08 -13.52 33.14
N ASP A 408 14.85 -13.83 32.72
CA ASP A 408 14.62 -14.84 31.70
C ASP A 408 14.96 -14.26 30.33
N LYS A 409 15.79 -15.00 29.61
CA LYS A 409 16.30 -14.65 28.29
C LYS A 409 16.16 -15.83 27.35
N PHE A 410 16.03 -15.53 26.07
CA PHE A 410 15.68 -16.47 25.01
C PHE A 410 16.53 -16.23 23.77
N ASP A 411 16.89 -17.31 23.08
CA ASP A 411 17.65 -17.27 21.82
C ASP A 411 16.76 -16.80 20.66
N LEU A 412 15.47 -17.16 20.72
CA LEU A 412 14.46 -16.86 19.71
C LEU A 412 13.17 -16.36 20.38
N VAL A 413 12.65 -15.24 19.90
CA VAL A 413 11.32 -14.74 20.27
C VAL A 413 10.41 -14.80 19.05
N LEU A 414 9.24 -15.40 19.18
CA LEU A 414 8.23 -15.53 18.14
C LEU A 414 7.09 -14.54 18.38
N LEU A 415 6.68 -13.83 17.33
CA LEU A 415 5.51 -12.96 17.28
C LEU A 415 4.66 -13.36 16.07
N SER A 416 3.84 -14.39 16.22
CA SER A 416 3.04 -14.94 15.11
C SER A 416 1.65 -14.34 15.09
N GLN A 417 1.39 -13.39 14.20
CA GLN A 417 0.11 -12.67 14.10
C GLN A 417 -0.25 -11.95 15.41
N VAL A 418 0.68 -11.13 15.91
CA VAL A 418 0.57 -10.43 17.20
C VAL A 418 0.85 -8.94 17.06
N LEU A 419 1.79 -8.56 16.21
CA LEU A 419 2.24 -7.18 16.09
C LEU A 419 1.11 -6.24 15.65
N GLU A 420 0.24 -6.72 14.76
CA GLU A 420 -0.94 -6.03 14.22
C GLU A 420 -2.02 -5.75 15.27
N HIS A 421 -2.05 -6.53 16.34
CA HIS A 421 -2.99 -6.36 17.44
C HIS A 421 -2.54 -5.31 18.46
N ALA A 422 -1.26 -4.92 18.43
CA ALA A 422 -0.67 -4.06 19.44
C ALA A 422 -1.03 -2.58 19.20
N PRO A 423 -1.67 -1.90 20.15
CA PRO A 423 -1.87 -0.46 20.08
C PRO A 423 -0.52 0.31 20.06
N ASP A 424 0.50 -0.18 20.74
CA ASP A 424 1.86 0.36 20.66
C ASP A 424 2.83 -0.72 20.18
N PRO A 425 2.97 -0.89 18.85
CA PRO A 425 3.83 -1.93 18.29
C PRO A 425 5.32 -1.68 18.60
N ILE A 426 5.72 -0.43 18.83
CA ILE A 426 7.10 -0.07 19.17
C ILE A 426 7.42 -0.51 20.61
N ALA A 427 6.51 -0.29 21.55
CA ALA A 427 6.66 -0.78 22.91
C ALA A 427 6.71 -2.32 22.96
N LEU A 428 5.84 -3.00 22.21
CA LEU A 428 5.83 -4.46 22.11
C LEU A 428 7.18 -4.99 21.59
N LEU A 429 7.70 -4.45 20.49
CA LEU A 429 8.99 -4.84 19.92
C LEU A 429 10.17 -4.55 20.88
N ARG A 430 10.14 -3.42 21.61
CA ARG A 430 11.14 -3.12 22.65
C ARG A 430 11.11 -4.15 23.77
N SER A 431 9.92 -4.58 24.21
CA SER A 431 9.79 -5.61 25.24
C SER A 431 10.20 -6.99 24.75
N ALA A 432 9.92 -7.34 23.49
CA ALA A 432 10.47 -8.53 22.85
C ALA A 432 12.00 -8.50 22.80
N ALA A 433 12.59 -7.35 22.45
CA ALA A 433 14.04 -7.18 22.41
C ALA A 433 14.71 -7.34 23.80
N LYS A 434 14.02 -6.95 24.88
CA LYS A 434 14.50 -7.16 26.27
C LYS A 434 14.55 -8.64 26.64
N CYS A 435 13.73 -9.49 26.03
CA CYS A 435 13.73 -10.94 26.27
C CYS A 435 14.86 -11.68 25.54
N LEU A 436 15.55 -11.04 24.60
CA LEU A 436 16.62 -11.70 23.84
C LEU A 436 17.91 -11.85 24.65
N GLU A 437 18.51 -13.04 24.56
CA GLU A 437 19.94 -13.26 24.83
C GLU A 437 20.83 -12.40 23.90
N GLU A 438 22.13 -12.41 24.17
CA GLU A 438 23.12 -11.89 23.23
C GLU A 438 23.14 -12.75 21.95
N GLY A 439 23.12 -12.12 20.77
CA GLY A 439 23.03 -12.82 19.49
C GLY A 439 21.65 -13.39 19.12
N GLY A 440 20.67 -13.33 20.05
CA GLY A 440 19.30 -13.78 19.81
C GLY A 440 18.56 -12.97 18.74
N ARG A 441 17.45 -13.53 18.26
CA ARG A 441 16.62 -12.92 17.19
C ARG A 441 15.13 -12.96 17.49
N ILE A 442 14.39 -12.03 16.91
CA ILE A 442 12.93 -12.07 16.85
C ILE A 442 12.54 -12.56 15.47
N VAL A 443 11.63 -13.52 15.37
CA VAL A 443 10.97 -13.85 14.11
C VAL A 443 9.49 -13.54 14.27
N LEU A 444 8.93 -12.79 13.32
CA LEU A 444 7.54 -12.34 13.38
C LEU A 444 6.82 -12.59 12.06
N SER A 445 5.49 -12.67 12.15
CA SER A 445 4.59 -12.60 11.02
C SER A 445 3.43 -11.65 11.30
N CYS A 446 3.00 -10.91 10.28
CA CYS A 446 1.80 -10.09 10.29
C CYS A 446 1.25 -9.95 8.86
N PRO A 447 -0.02 -9.55 8.67
CA PRO A 447 -0.56 -9.27 7.35
C PRO A 447 0.20 -8.13 6.65
N ASN A 448 0.31 -8.22 5.33
CA ASN A 448 0.95 -7.22 4.48
C ASN A 448 -0.11 -6.31 3.85
N VAL A 449 -0.19 -5.04 4.29
CA VAL A 449 -1.18 -4.08 3.76
C VAL A 449 -0.92 -3.66 2.31
N GLU A 450 0.28 -3.93 1.79
CA GLU A 450 0.65 -3.68 0.40
C GLU A 450 0.45 -4.90 -0.50
N SER A 451 -0.09 -6.00 0.04
CA SER A 451 -0.29 -7.23 -0.72
C SER A 451 -1.19 -7.01 -1.93
N ARG A 452 -1.03 -7.89 -2.93
CA ARG A 452 -1.91 -7.91 -4.10
C ARG A 452 -3.37 -8.13 -3.69
N TYR A 453 -3.62 -9.04 -2.76
CA TYR A 453 -4.98 -9.36 -2.31
C TYR A 453 -5.65 -8.17 -1.65
N ARG A 454 -4.92 -7.38 -0.83
CA ARG A 454 -5.44 -6.12 -0.32
C ARG A 454 -5.84 -5.20 -1.46
N ARG A 455 -4.98 -5.02 -2.47
CA ARG A 455 -5.26 -4.10 -3.59
C ARG A 455 -6.47 -4.54 -4.41
N ASP A 456 -6.61 -5.85 -4.63
CA ASP A 456 -7.71 -6.45 -5.40
C ASP A 456 -9.04 -6.41 -4.62
N ARG A 457 -9.00 -6.63 -3.30
CA ARG A 457 -10.21 -6.73 -2.44
C ARG A 457 -10.60 -5.43 -1.75
N GLY A 458 -9.72 -4.44 -1.67
CA GLY A 458 -9.99 -3.16 -1.04
C GLY A 458 -10.53 -3.33 0.40
N ALA A 459 -11.75 -2.86 0.65
CA ALA A 459 -12.40 -2.94 1.96
C ALA A 459 -12.84 -4.37 2.36
N ASP A 460 -12.87 -5.32 1.42
CA ASP A 460 -13.24 -6.73 1.66
C ASP A 460 -12.00 -7.61 1.94
N TRP A 461 -10.84 -7.01 2.15
CA TRP A 461 -9.62 -7.75 2.45
C TRP A 461 -9.74 -8.43 3.82
N LEU A 462 -9.53 -9.75 3.81
CA LEU A 462 -9.65 -10.66 4.94
C LEU A 462 -8.95 -10.13 6.18
N HIS A 463 -7.77 -9.54 6.00
CA HIS A 463 -6.89 -9.19 7.11
C HIS A 463 -7.21 -7.86 7.79
N TRP A 464 -8.18 -7.07 7.31
CA TRP A 464 -8.58 -5.85 8.03
C TRP A 464 -9.01 -6.15 9.46
N HIS A 465 -9.85 -7.19 9.63
CA HIS A 465 -10.16 -7.83 10.90
C HIS A 465 -10.39 -6.84 12.05
N VAL A 466 -11.16 -5.77 11.78
CA VAL A 466 -11.43 -4.72 12.76
C VAL A 466 -12.43 -5.22 13.82
N PRO A 467 -12.33 -4.76 15.08
CA PRO A 467 -11.33 -3.85 15.65
C PRO A 467 -9.99 -4.50 16.04
N TYR A 468 -9.82 -5.81 15.81
CA TYR A 468 -8.75 -6.58 16.44
C TYR A 468 -7.38 -6.29 15.86
N HIS A 469 -7.27 -6.09 14.54
CA HIS A 469 -6.04 -5.62 13.91
C HIS A 469 -6.01 -4.09 13.95
N VAL A 470 -5.29 -3.55 14.94
CA VAL A 470 -5.21 -2.12 15.21
C VAL A 470 -4.23 -1.42 14.27
N VAL A 471 -3.19 -2.13 13.83
CA VAL A 471 -2.14 -1.62 12.93
C VAL A 471 -1.85 -2.67 11.86
N GLN A 472 -1.75 -2.27 10.60
CA GLN A 472 -1.38 -3.10 9.47
C GLN A 472 -0.08 -2.58 8.88
N PHE A 473 0.84 -3.49 8.57
CA PHE A 473 2.21 -3.14 8.19
C PHE A 473 2.43 -3.31 6.68
N SER A 474 3.07 -2.32 6.08
CA SER A 474 3.86 -2.50 4.85
C SER A 474 5.27 -2.99 5.22
N PRO A 475 6.06 -3.52 4.26
CA PRO A 475 7.47 -3.84 4.49
C PRO A 475 8.25 -2.64 5.08
N GLU A 476 7.97 -1.43 4.59
CA GLU A 476 8.63 -0.21 5.07
C GLU A 476 8.17 0.17 6.49
N ALA A 477 6.87 0.12 6.78
CA ALA A 477 6.35 0.35 8.12
C ALA A 477 6.99 -0.62 9.13
N LEU A 478 7.17 -1.88 8.75
CA LEU A 478 7.82 -2.88 9.58
C LEU A 478 9.30 -2.54 9.82
N ALA A 479 10.03 -2.10 8.79
CA ALA A 479 11.41 -1.66 8.93
C ALA A 479 11.55 -0.43 9.85
N VAL A 480 10.65 0.56 9.70
CA VAL A 480 10.58 1.74 10.58
C VAL A 480 10.28 1.32 12.01
N ALA A 481 9.32 0.40 12.21
CA ALA A 481 8.98 -0.10 13.54
C ALA A 481 10.16 -0.81 14.21
N ALA A 482 10.89 -1.66 13.45
CA ALA A 482 12.10 -2.30 13.93
C ALA A 482 13.15 -1.26 14.36
N HIS A 483 13.48 -0.30 13.48
CA HIS A 483 14.47 0.74 13.75
C HIS A 483 14.14 1.56 15.00
N ARG A 484 12.90 2.06 15.13
CA ARG A 484 12.45 2.83 16.31
C ARG A 484 12.42 2.02 17.61
N SER A 485 12.44 0.70 17.50
CA SER A 485 12.52 -0.23 18.62
C SER A 485 13.94 -0.62 19.02
N GLY A 486 14.97 -0.08 18.34
CA GLY A 486 16.37 -0.45 18.54
C GLY A 486 16.71 -1.82 17.93
N LEU A 487 15.97 -2.23 16.91
CA LEU A 487 16.18 -3.45 16.14
C LEU A 487 16.52 -3.09 14.69
N ARG A 488 17.09 -4.04 13.96
CA ARG A 488 17.20 -4.01 12.49
C ARG A 488 16.52 -5.21 11.88
N VAL A 489 16.01 -5.05 10.66
CA VAL A 489 15.51 -6.16 9.84
C VAL A 489 16.72 -6.87 9.23
N ASP A 490 16.90 -8.15 9.55
CA ASP A 490 17.93 -9.02 8.98
C ASP A 490 17.49 -9.54 7.61
N TRP A 491 16.23 -9.99 7.55
CA TRP A 491 15.54 -10.32 6.31
C TRP A 491 14.03 -10.15 6.49
N CYS A 492 13.33 -9.88 5.40
CA CYS A 492 11.87 -9.84 5.31
C CYS A 492 11.44 -10.51 4.01
N LYS A 493 10.45 -11.38 4.07
CA LYS A 493 9.84 -12.04 2.91
C LYS A 493 8.33 -11.84 2.93
N THR A 494 7.74 -11.81 1.74
CA THR A 494 6.28 -11.82 1.58
C THR A 494 5.82 -13.16 1.03
N GLN A 495 4.70 -13.69 1.51
CA GLN A 495 4.11 -14.93 1.00
C GLN A 495 2.61 -14.98 1.26
N THR A 496 1.85 -15.65 0.41
CA THR A 496 0.41 -15.84 0.56
C THR A 496 0.11 -17.26 1.04
N PRO A 497 -0.31 -17.46 2.30
CA PRO A 497 -0.75 -18.76 2.78
C PRO A 497 -1.96 -19.28 1.99
N PRO A 498 -1.97 -20.54 1.51
CA PRO A 498 -3.13 -21.09 0.80
C PRO A 498 -4.41 -21.12 1.63
N SER A 499 -4.27 -21.23 2.96
CA SER A 499 -5.39 -21.12 3.90
C SER A 499 -6.02 -19.72 3.88
N TRP A 500 -5.23 -18.66 3.79
CA TRP A 500 -5.72 -17.27 3.71
C TRP A 500 -6.40 -17.01 2.38
N PHE A 501 -5.81 -17.49 1.28
CA PHE A 501 -6.44 -17.41 -0.04
C PHE A 501 -7.82 -18.05 -0.07
N LEU A 502 -7.94 -19.27 0.45
CA LEU A 502 -9.22 -19.98 0.49
C LEU A 502 -10.21 -19.34 1.45
N ALA A 503 -9.75 -18.84 2.60
CA ALA A 503 -10.59 -18.08 3.52
C ALA A 503 -11.14 -16.82 2.85
N GLN A 504 -10.29 -16.02 2.21
CA GLN A 504 -10.70 -14.81 1.48
C GLN A 504 -11.68 -15.12 0.33
N ARG A 505 -11.49 -16.25 -0.36
CA ARG A 505 -12.38 -16.67 -1.46
C ARG A 505 -13.76 -17.12 -0.94
N ASP A 506 -13.77 -17.86 0.15
CA ASP A 506 -14.99 -18.45 0.73
C ASP A 506 -15.72 -17.47 1.68
N MET A 507 -15.10 -16.33 2.02
CA MET A 507 -15.68 -15.31 2.89
C MET A 507 -16.77 -14.50 2.18
N GLU A 508 -17.99 -14.62 2.69
CA GLU A 508 -19.11 -13.74 2.34
C GLU A 508 -19.20 -12.63 3.38
N ARG A 509 -19.45 -11.38 2.94
CA ARG A 509 -19.49 -10.23 3.85
C ARG A 509 -20.86 -10.16 4.53
N PRO A 510 -20.92 -10.21 5.87
CA PRO A 510 -22.20 -10.14 6.59
C PRO A 510 -22.70 -8.70 6.65
N GLU A 511 -23.95 -8.52 7.09
CA GLU A 511 -24.41 -7.20 7.51
C GLU A 511 -23.70 -6.75 8.79
N ARG A 512 -23.53 -5.45 8.97
CA ARG A 512 -22.85 -4.87 10.13
C ARG A 512 -23.56 -5.26 11.42
N GLY A 513 -22.82 -5.84 12.36
CA GLY A 513 -23.34 -6.34 13.64
C GLY A 513 -23.75 -7.80 13.62
N GLU A 514 -23.73 -8.47 12.47
CA GLU A 514 -23.97 -9.90 12.36
C GLU A 514 -22.66 -10.69 12.45
N ARG A 515 -22.73 -11.85 13.08
CA ARG A 515 -21.61 -12.81 13.08
C ARG A 515 -21.58 -13.52 11.73
N ASN A 516 -20.39 -13.61 11.15
CA ASN A 516 -20.21 -14.28 9.87
C ASN A 516 -20.30 -15.81 10.03
N ALA A 517 -21.38 -16.41 9.54
CA ALA A 517 -21.60 -17.86 9.61
C ALA A 517 -20.69 -18.66 8.66
N SER A 518 -20.21 -18.02 7.59
CA SER A 518 -19.31 -18.61 6.59
C SER A 518 -17.84 -18.54 7.01
N PHE A 519 -17.53 -17.82 8.10
CA PHE A 519 -16.16 -17.70 8.60
C PHE A 519 -15.72 -18.97 9.35
N GLY A 520 -14.90 -19.76 8.68
CA GLY A 520 -14.26 -20.95 9.20
C GLY A 520 -13.77 -21.81 8.04
N THR A 521 -12.46 -21.88 7.83
CA THR A 521 -11.93 -22.69 6.72
C THR A 521 -11.75 -24.14 7.19
N PRO A 522 -12.57 -25.10 6.71
CA PRO A 522 -12.29 -26.50 6.99
C PRO A 522 -10.91 -26.85 6.41
N PHE A 523 -10.13 -27.64 7.16
CA PHE A 523 -8.82 -28.10 6.71
C PHE A 523 -8.95 -28.91 5.41
N ARG A 524 -8.44 -28.37 4.29
CA ARG A 524 -8.54 -28.95 2.93
C ARG A 524 -7.13 -29.22 2.36
N PRO A 525 -6.40 -30.22 2.87
CA PRO A 525 -4.97 -30.40 2.58
C PRO A 525 -4.65 -30.60 1.09
N LEU A 526 -5.51 -31.31 0.35
CA LEU A 526 -5.32 -31.53 -1.10
C LEU A 526 -5.46 -30.24 -1.92
N ALA A 527 -6.39 -29.35 -1.54
CA ALA A 527 -6.52 -28.05 -2.18
C ALA A 527 -5.35 -27.12 -1.82
N TRP A 528 -4.84 -27.21 -0.60
CA TRP A 528 -3.68 -26.41 -0.17
C TRP A 528 -2.41 -26.82 -0.91
N LEU A 529 -2.19 -28.13 -1.04
CA LEU A 529 -1.07 -28.72 -1.79
C LEU A 529 -1.07 -28.30 -3.27
N SER A 530 -2.23 -28.29 -3.92
CA SER A 530 -2.31 -27.94 -5.35
C SER A 530 -2.17 -26.44 -5.62
N LEU A 531 -2.59 -25.57 -4.70
CA LEU A 531 -2.56 -24.11 -4.87
C LEU A 531 -1.20 -23.48 -4.53
N SER A 532 -0.46 -24.06 -3.58
CA SER A 532 0.77 -23.47 -3.03
C SER A 532 1.86 -23.11 -4.07
N PRO A 533 2.13 -23.94 -5.12
CA PRO A 533 3.09 -23.58 -6.16
C PRO A 533 2.65 -22.36 -7.00
N PHE A 534 1.36 -22.24 -7.30
CA PHE A 534 0.82 -21.14 -8.11
C PHE A 534 0.79 -19.82 -7.34
N LEU A 535 0.36 -19.86 -6.07
CA LEU A 535 0.35 -18.68 -5.21
C LEU A 535 1.76 -18.12 -5.03
N ARG A 536 2.75 -18.99 -4.83
CA ARG A 536 4.15 -18.54 -4.73
C ARG A 536 4.74 -18.04 -6.04
N ALA A 537 4.41 -18.66 -7.18
CA ALA A 537 4.78 -18.09 -8.47
C ALA A 537 4.19 -16.68 -8.63
N GLY A 538 2.93 -16.48 -8.22
CA GLY A 538 2.28 -15.17 -8.19
C GLY A 538 2.98 -14.17 -7.25
N ASP A 539 3.32 -14.58 -6.04
CA ASP A 539 4.04 -13.76 -5.05
C ASP A 539 5.46 -13.40 -5.50
N VAL A 540 6.12 -14.25 -6.31
CA VAL A 540 7.45 -13.97 -6.88
C VAL A 540 7.37 -13.03 -8.08
N LEU A 541 6.33 -13.16 -8.90
CA LEU A 541 6.11 -12.30 -10.07
C LEU A 541 5.75 -10.86 -9.68
N VAL A 542 5.14 -10.66 -8.50
CA VAL A 542 4.82 -9.35 -7.94
C VAL A 542 5.69 -9.12 -6.72
N LYS A 543 6.79 -8.36 -6.88
CA LYS A 543 7.69 -8.02 -5.78
C LYS A 543 6.90 -7.51 -4.56
N ASP A 544 7.13 -8.15 -3.41
CA ASP A 544 6.46 -7.87 -2.13
C ASP A 544 4.93 -8.04 -2.12
N GLY A 545 4.37 -8.77 -3.09
CA GLY A 545 2.93 -8.91 -3.29
C GLY A 545 2.21 -9.92 -2.40
N GLY A 546 2.96 -10.71 -1.61
CA GLY A 546 2.39 -11.76 -0.75
C GLY A 546 1.59 -11.20 0.43
N ASP A 547 0.57 -11.93 0.87
CA ASP A 547 -0.41 -11.45 1.86
C ASP A 547 0.11 -11.41 3.31
N ALA A 548 1.17 -12.15 3.63
CA ALA A 548 1.86 -12.14 4.90
C ALA A 548 3.28 -11.56 4.77
N LEU A 549 3.67 -10.70 5.72
CA LEU A 549 5.07 -10.40 6.01
C LEU A 549 5.60 -11.44 6.98
N VAL A 550 6.79 -11.99 6.71
CA VAL A 550 7.57 -12.76 7.68
C VAL A 550 8.97 -12.18 7.74
N ALA A 551 9.41 -11.80 8.93
CA ALA A 551 10.68 -11.10 9.10
C ALA A 551 11.47 -11.62 10.29
N CYS A 552 12.79 -11.54 10.18
CA CYS A 552 13.73 -11.72 11.27
C CYS A 552 14.33 -10.38 11.66
N LEU A 553 14.24 -10.05 12.95
CA LEU A 553 14.80 -8.85 13.54
C LEU A 553 15.93 -9.21 14.52
N ARG A 554 16.94 -8.35 14.60
CA ARG A 554 18.05 -8.45 15.55
C ARG A 554 18.26 -7.12 16.26
N LYS A 555 18.86 -7.13 17.46
CA LYS A 555 19.29 -5.90 18.15
C LYS A 555 20.18 -5.07 17.23
N GLY A 556 19.80 -3.81 17.03
CA GLY A 556 20.36 -2.85 16.07
C GLY A 556 21.87 -2.71 16.16
#